data_AF-A0A7G9FRC7-F1
#
_entry.id   AF-A0A7G9FRC7-F1
#
_cell.length_a   1.000
_cell.length_b   1.000
_cell.length_c   1.000
_cell.angle_alpha   90.00
_cell.angle_beta   90.00
_cell.angle_gamma   90.00
#
_symmetry.space_group_name_H-M   'P 1'
#
loop_
_entity.id
_entity.type
_entity.pdbx_description
1 polymer ?
#
loop_
_entity_poly.entity_id
_entity_poly.type
_entity_poly.pdbx_seq_one_letter_code
_entity_poly.pdbx_strand_id
1 'polypeptide(L)' 'MWGEDFTQIGEDFEKFHTVHTVQIGNATVKLMSQRQIVDYAVKWIEENRGRL' A
#
# COMPACT_ATOMS: atom_id res chain seq x y z
N MET A 1 -8.00 -12.10 9.77
CA MET A 1 -7.55 -12.98 8.65
C MET A 1 -6.33 -12.30 8.01
N TRP A 2 -5.24 -13.01 7.66
CA TRP A 2 -3.88 -12.44 7.38
C TRP A 2 -3.73 -11.50 6.15
N GLY A 3 -4.80 -10.83 5.69
CA GLY A 3 -4.76 -9.91 4.55
C GLY A 3 -5.82 -8.81 4.55
N GLU A 4 -6.64 -8.66 5.59
CA GLU A 4 -7.66 -7.59 5.66
C GLU A 4 -7.03 -6.19 5.61
N ASP A 5 -5.83 -6.04 6.18
CA ASP A 5 -5.19 -4.72 6.30
C ASP A 5 -4.44 -4.29 5.03
N PHE A 6 -4.23 -5.17 4.04
CA PHE A 6 -3.51 -4.77 2.82
C PHE A 6 -4.27 -3.70 2.02
N THR A 7 -5.59 -3.75 2.04
CA THR A 7 -6.43 -2.70 1.44
C THR A 7 -6.20 -1.37 2.17
N GLN A 8 -6.24 -1.37 3.51
CA GLN A 8 -6.05 -0.14 4.29
C GLN A 8 -4.63 0.42 4.16
N ILE A 9 -3.61 -0.44 4.16
CA ILE A 9 -2.21 -0.05 3.94
C ILE A 9 -2.07 0.62 2.56
N GLY A 10 -2.69 0.07 1.51
CA GLY A 10 -2.68 0.68 0.18
C GLY A 10 -3.39 2.04 0.14
N GLU A 11 -4.59 2.11 0.73
CA GLU A 11 -5.37 3.35 0.82
C GLU A 11 -4.64 4.44 1.61
N ASP A 12 -3.98 4.10 2.71
CA ASP A 12 -3.23 5.05 3.51
C ASP A 12 -1.92 5.46 2.84
N PHE A 13 -1.24 4.52 2.16
CA PHE A 13 -0.03 4.81 1.39
C PHE A 13 -0.29 5.87 0.32
N GLU A 14 -1.42 5.75 -0.40
CA GLU A 14 -1.84 6.68 -1.46
C GLU A 14 -2.12 8.10 -0.96
N LYS A 15 -2.35 8.31 0.34
CA LYS A 15 -2.52 9.65 0.93
C LYS A 15 -1.20 10.42 1.02
N PHE A 16 -0.07 9.73 1.10
CA PHE A 16 1.23 10.32 1.39
C PHE A 16 2.28 10.10 0.30
N HIS A 17 2.04 9.19 -0.64
CA HIS A 17 2.98 8.83 -1.71
C HIS A 17 2.34 8.96 -3.08
N THR A 18 3.14 9.36 -4.07
CA THR A 18 2.70 9.39 -5.47
C THR A 18 2.51 7.97 -5.99
N VAL A 19 1.28 7.70 -6.44
CA VAL A 19 0.93 6.46 -7.15
C VAL A 19 0.36 6.84 -8.51
N HIS A 20 0.98 6.34 -9.58
CA HIS A 20 0.48 6.57 -10.93
C HIS A 20 -0.60 5.55 -11.25
N THR A 21 -1.81 6.03 -11.53
CA THR A 21 -2.93 5.17 -11.95
C THR A 21 -3.14 5.30 -13.46
N VAL A 22 -3.13 4.17 -14.16
CA VAL A 22 -3.31 4.09 -15.62
C VAL A 22 -4.29 2.96 -15.98
N GLN A 23 -4.84 3.01 -17.18
CA GLN A 23 -5.58 1.87 -17.76
C GLN A 23 -4.66 1.05 -18.66
N ILE A 24 -4.65 -0.27 -18.47
CA ILE A 24 -4.03 -1.23 -19.40
C ILE A 24 -5.14 -2.16 -19.88
N GLY A 25 -5.59 -1.97 -21.12
CA GLY A 25 -6.83 -2.59 -21.60
C GLY A 25 -8.03 -2.11 -20.78
N ASN A 26 -8.75 -3.04 -20.15
CA ASN A 26 -9.88 -2.75 -19.26
C ASN A 26 -9.50 -2.77 -17.77
N ALA A 27 -8.21 -2.89 -17.44
CA ALA A 27 -7.74 -2.97 -16.05
C ALA A 27 -7.18 -1.63 -15.58
N THR A 28 -7.67 -1.18 -14.42
CA THR A 28 -7.04 -0.09 -13.66
C THR A 28 -5.77 -0.64 -12.99
N VAL A 29 -4.61 -0.10 -13.36
CA VAL A 29 -3.31 -0.49 -12.81
C VAL A 29 -2.69 0.67 -12.06
N LYS A 30 -2.06 0.36 -10.93
CA LYS A 30 -1.33 1.33 -10.10
C LYS A 30 0.17 1.02 -10.13
N LEU A 31 0.98 2.03 -10.43
CA LEU A 31 2.44 1.97 -10.41
C LEU A 31 2.99 2.80 -9.26
N MET A 32 3.84 2.18 -8.45
CA MET A 32 4.48 2.78 -7.27
C MET A 32 5.88 2.19 -7.05
N SER A 33 6.71 2.87 -6.26
CA SER A 33 8.01 2.33 -5.85
C SER A 33 7.83 1.20 -4.84
N GLN A 34 8.34 0.01 -5.17
CA GLN A 34 8.31 -1.14 -4.26
C GLN A 34 8.95 -0.82 -2.90
N ARG A 35 10.10 -0.12 -2.90
CA ARG A 35 10.79 0.23 -1.65
C ARG A 35 9.91 1.10 -0.76
N GLN A 36 9.24 2.10 -1.33
CA GLN A 36 8.39 3.00 -0.55
C GLN A 36 7.19 2.28 0.06
N ILE A 37 6.47 1.46 -0.71
CA ILE A 37 5.30 0.73 -0.19
C ILE A 37 5.70 -0.32 0.87
N VAL A 38 6.84 -0.98 0.71
CA VAL A 38 7.35 -1.94 1.71
C VAL A 38 7.77 -1.23 2.99
N ASP A 39 8.59 -0.17 2.89
CA ASP A 39 9.04 0.61 4.06
C ASP A 39 7.84 1.22 4.80
N TYR A 40 6.82 1.65 4.06
CA TYR A 40 5.56 2.15 4.63
C TYR A 40 4.76 1.04 5.34
N ALA A 41 4.56 -0.11 4.68
CA ALA A 41 3.78 -1.20 5.22
C ALA A 41 4.37 -1.76 6.51
N VAL A 42 5.70 -1.84 6.63
CA VAL A 42 6.39 -2.26 7.86
C VAL A 42 6.02 -1.33 9.02
N LYS A 43 6.17 -0.01 8.82
CA LYS A 43 5.81 0.99 9.85
C LYS A 43 4.32 0.92 10.21
N TRP A 44 3.46 0.84 9.21
CA TRP A 44 2.02 0.74 9.42
C TRP A 44 1.68 -0.48 10.28
N ILE A 45 2.26 -1.65 10.00
CA ILE A 45 2.04 -2.88 10.78
C ILE A 45 2.55 -2.73 12.22
N GLU A 46 3.74 -2.17 12.42
CA GLU A 46 4.30 -1.92 13.75
C GLU A 46 3.38 -1.03 14.61
N GLU A 47 2.80 0.01 14.00
CA GLU A 47 1.93 0.98 14.67
C GLU A 47 0.52 0.44 14.96
N ASN A 48 -0.03 -0.40 14.07
CA ASN A 48 -1.45 -0.80 14.12
C ASN A 48 -1.69 -2.20 14.68
N ARG A 49 -0.72 -3.12 14.56
CA ARG A 49 -0.85 -4.51 15.06
C ARG A 49 -0.08 -4.77 16.35
N GLY A 50 0.83 -3.88 16.76
CA GLY A 50 1.81 -4.14 17.81
C GLY A 50 2.91 -5.08 17.31
N ARG A 51 4.11 -4.98 17.92
CA ARG A 51 5.34 -5.67 17.49
C ARG A 51 5.10 -7.13 17.06
N LEU A 52 5.58 -7.48 15.86
CA LEU A 52 5.79 -8.86 15.42
C LEU A 52 6.64 -9.64 16.43
#